data_AF-K1R507-F1
#
_entry.id   AF-K1R507-F1
#
_cell.length_a   1.000
_cell.length_b   1.000
_cell.length_c   1.000
_cell.angle_alpha   90.00
_cell.angle_beta   90.00
_cell.angle_gamma   90.00
#
_symmetry.space_group_name_H-M   'P 1'
#
loop_
_entity.id
_entity.type
_entity.pdbx_description
1 polymer ?
#
loop_
_entity_poly.entity_id
_entity_poly.type
_entity_poly.pdbx_seq_one_letter_code
_entity_poly.pdbx_strand_id
1 'polypeptide(L)'
;MEKKTAKKRKFWTPKSPKKNEVEPVRDMLRGISISRTQSCDETALIIIAKHGFEKFVTLRSACHHVPATFPNRVTFIKNIVFDLNIPGCEVEEFAASCYATKQTGVDQMTDIFQSQLLKASSHFGEPYMVFQVPNVDSCLFCGGMVYGEKPARVTIFTLQGPFPGLKSSLKCRRCHARFNADMYHEVSGPSFYYPNPEMACGNIVQASNRVGFTKDLYELLCESGNHAFVSAQAFAEIYNTVFARHISLVDQKTRQDPHSEYLNEPQCQVFMTRKNTMEAFFNGELENELRDRKLVDTVSFSEDASREKVMKHIDTLRRTELYPHPQDECSEKCKQRANPGSHEDIQRVDEKVLAFMHKLMCKDERMKTTGSNAVTFQGTDKLVRKFHQHVLNSNQELPSCNKDTGEKSRLRQRSRGHFVTVTGGGHILQFNPLFKSESPSQAFMLIVQMMYSELKELTEDEQRRRLQDYTLCYDNICNVDALGAAKEDLPLPGPLSDMWKTVKKVIDRLHIRNHKDQKCHELYHPDDNLPSSYNTMAGEQTFAWMSRFKKIVNSMTQTHHLFFLHRMCVRRNKYTSSCFKEGREPVLPGVNRGITSHGL
;
A
#
# COMPACT_ATOMS: atom_id res chain seq x y z
N MET A 1 19.45 42.31 61.78
CA MET A 1 19.87 40.88 61.77
C MET A 1 18.67 40.10 61.26
N GLU A 2 18.75 39.08 60.40
CA GLU A 2 19.83 38.12 60.14
C GLU A 2 20.09 37.90 58.64
N LYS A 3 21.32 37.53 58.25
CA LYS A 3 21.64 37.08 56.87
C LYS A 3 21.43 35.56 56.76
N LYS A 4 20.36 35.10 56.09
CA LYS A 4 20.18 33.68 55.77
C LYS A 4 21.14 33.27 54.65
N THR A 5 22.24 32.59 55.01
CA THR A 5 23.23 32.06 54.07
C THR A 5 22.70 30.86 53.30
N ALA A 6 22.61 30.98 51.97
CA ALA A 6 22.28 29.86 51.09
C ALA A 6 23.41 28.82 51.05
N LYS A 7 23.19 27.63 51.64
CA LYS A 7 24.10 26.48 51.50
C LYS A 7 24.06 25.96 50.06
N LYS A 8 25.07 26.30 49.25
CA LYS A 8 25.31 25.66 47.95
C LYS A 8 25.45 24.14 48.17
N ARG A 9 24.51 23.34 47.64
CA ARG A 9 24.68 21.89 47.52
C ARG A 9 25.89 21.64 46.63
N LYS A 10 26.98 21.09 47.18
CA LYS A 10 28.09 20.57 46.37
C LYS A 10 27.54 19.36 45.60
N PHE A 11 27.47 19.47 44.27
CA PHE A 11 27.29 18.29 43.42
C PHE A 11 28.44 17.32 43.71
N TRP A 12 28.10 16.05 43.90
CA TRP A 12 29.08 14.98 44.08
C TRP A 12 29.71 14.70 42.73
N THR A 13 30.82 15.38 42.41
CA THR A 13 31.65 15.01 41.27
C THR A 13 32.38 13.72 41.64
N PRO A 14 32.19 12.61 40.89
CA PRO A 14 33.00 11.41 41.09
C PRO A 14 34.47 11.79 40.95
N LYS A 15 35.33 11.32 41.86
CA LYS A 15 36.78 11.43 41.65
C LYS A 15 37.10 10.66 40.38
N SER A 16 37.69 11.32 39.39
CA SER A 16 38.17 10.66 38.18
C SER A 16 39.09 9.49 38.59
N PRO A 17 38.84 8.24 38.11
CA PRO A 17 39.71 7.12 38.42
C PRO A 17 41.16 7.46 38.04
N LYS A 18 42.11 7.00 38.85
CA LYS A 18 43.52 7.29 38.59
C LYS A 18 43.91 6.66 37.25
N LYS A 19 44.45 7.47 36.34
CA LYS A 19 44.87 7.05 34.99
C LYS A 19 45.78 5.80 35.00
N ASN A 20 46.50 5.58 36.09
CA ASN A 20 47.40 4.46 36.33
C ASN A 20 46.71 3.09 36.56
N GLU A 21 45.40 3.04 36.82
CA GLU A 21 44.69 1.78 37.10
C GLU A 21 44.16 1.10 35.82
N VAL A 22 44.01 1.84 34.71
CA VAL A 22 43.46 1.32 33.44
C VAL A 22 44.55 0.71 32.54
N GLU A 23 45.76 1.27 32.57
CA GLU A 23 46.87 0.79 31.74
C GLU A 23 47.26 -0.68 32.01
N PRO A 24 47.39 -1.16 33.27
CA PRO A 24 47.71 -2.58 33.53
C PRO A 24 46.66 -3.55 32.97
N VAL A 25 45.37 -3.17 33.04
CA VAL A 25 44.27 -3.98 32.48
C VAL A 25 44.32 -3.97 30.95
N ARG A 26 44.62 -2.82 30.34
CA ARG A 26 44.78 -2.71 28.88
C ARG A 26 45.93 -3.57 28.37
N ASP A 27 47.08 -3.54 29.04
CA ASP A 27 48.26 -4.31 28.65
C ASP A 27 48.08 -5.81 28.88
N MET A 28 47.38 -6.21 29.94
CA MET A 28 46.93 -7.60 30.12
C MET A 28 46.04 -8.05 28.96
N LEU A 29 44.99 -7.29 28.61
CA LEU A 29 44.07 -7.63 27.51
C LEU A 29 44.76 -7.69 26.14
N ARG A 30 45.78 -6.86 25.90
CA ARG A 30 46.59 -6.89 24.66
C ARG A 30 47.31 -8.21 24.44
N GLY A 31 47.76 -8.86 25.51
CA GLY A 31 48.43 -10.15 25.47
C GLY A 31 47.51 -11.35 25.20
N ILE A 32 46.18 -11.17 25.27
CA ILE A 32 45.21 -12.26 25.12
C ILE A 32 44.92 -12.52 23.63
N SER A 33 45.11 -13.76 23.19
CA SER A 33 44.64 -14.23 21.89
C SER A 33 43.12 -14.34 21.88
N ILE A 34 42.49 -13.93 20.77
CA ILE A 34 41.04 -14.07 20.59
C ILE A 34 40.72 -15.53 20.25
N SER A 35 39.63 -16.07 20.83
CA SER A 35 39.19 -17.45 20.59
C SER A 35 37.68 -17.63 20.81
N ARG A 36 37.07 -18.54 20.05
CA ARG A 36 35.61 -18.89 20.08
C ARG A 36 35.00 -19.24 21.44
N THR A 37 35.79 -19.48 22.47
CA THR A 37 35.30 -19.73 23.83
C THR A 37 35.01 -18.43 24.60
N GLN A 38 35.48 -17.29 24.11
CA GLN A 38 35.21 -15.97 24.68
C GLN A 38 33.81 -15.47 24.27
N SER A 39 33.17 -14.73 25.16
CA SER A 39 31.96 -13.97 24.85
C SER A 39 32.23 -12.82 23.86
N CYS A 40 31.16 -12.31 23.26
CA CYS A 40 31.21 -11.13 22.40
C CYS A 40 31.78 -9.90 23.14
N ASP A 41 31.43 -9.73 24.42
CA ASP A 41 31.90 -8.60 25.25
C ASP A 41 33.39 -8.74 25.64
N GLU A 42 33.87 -9.95 25.97
CA GLU A 42 35.30 -10.19 26.20
C GLU A 42 36.11 -9.94 24.92
N THR A 43 35.63 -10.43 23.78
CA THR A 43 36.26 -10.22 22.47
C THR A 43 36.29 -8.74 22.11
N ALA A 44 35.20 -8.01 22.37
CA ALA A 44 35.12 -6.56 22.21
C ALA A 44 36.17 -5.82 23.05
N LEU A 45 36.30 -6.17 24.35
CA LEU A 45 37.29 -5.56 25.23
C LEU A 45 38.74 -5.83 24.78
N ILE A 46 39.04 -7.04 24.31
CA ILE A 46 40.37 -7.39 23.75
C ILE A 46 40.65 -6.54 22.50
N ILE A 47 39.68 -6.40 21.58
CA ILE A 47 39.84 -5.59 20.37
C ILE A 47 39.99 -4.10 20.71
N ILE A 48 39.23 -3.56 21.66
CA ILE A 48 39.38 -2.17 22.13
C ILE A 48 40.77 -1.95 22.74
N ALA A 49 41.29 -2.90 23.53
CA ALA A 49 42.61 -2.80 24.14
C ALA A 49 43.76 -2.83 23.12
N LYS A 50 43.64 -3.68 22.09
CA LYS A 50 44.62 -3.81 21.00
C LYS A 50 44.57 -2.66 19.99
N HIS A 51 43.38 -2.37 19.46
CA HIS A 51 43.18 -1.55 18.26
C HIS A 51 42.57 -0.17 18.54
N GLY A 52 42.05 0.05 19.75
CA GLY A 52 41.37 1.29 20.12
C GLY A 52 39.88 1.28 19.80
N PHE A 53 39.14 2.15 20.49
CA PHE A 53 37.67 2.18 20.46
C PHE A 53 37.09 2.51 19.07
N GLU A 54 37.68 3.44 18.32
CA GLU A 54 37.19 3.85 16.99
C GLU A 54 37.23 2.69 15.98
N LYS A 55 38.34 1.92 15.96
CA LYS A 55 38.48 0.75 15.09
C LYS A 55 37.50 -0.35 15.49
N PHE A 56 37.30 -0.57 16.80
CA PHE A 56 36.28 -1.48 17.32
C PHE A 56 34.86 -1.08 16.89
N VAL A 57 34.49 0.21 17.00
CA VAL A 57 33.17 0.71 16.57
C VAL A 57 32.96 0.46 15.09
N THR A 58 33.93 0.79 14.24
CA THR A 58 33.84 0.54 12.79
C THR A 58 33.75 -0.95 12.45
N LEU A 59 34.48 -1.82 13.15
CA LEU A 59 34.36 -3.27 13.00
C LEU A 59 32.99 -3.79 13.44
N ARG A 60 32.47 -3.32 14.58
CA ARG A 60 31.13 -3.69 15.06
C ARG A 60 30.04 -3.23 14.09
N SER A 61 30.14 -2.01 13.56
CA SER A 61 29.28 -1.52 12.48
C SER A 61 29.36 -2.40 11.24
N ALA A 62 30.56 -2.83 10.81
CA ALA A 62 30.71 -3.78 9.70
C ALA A 62 30.05 -5.14 9.99
N CYS A 63 30.20 -5.67 11.21
CA CYS A 63 29.55 -6.92 11.63
C CYS A 63 28.02 -6.84 11.68
N HIS A 64 27.44 -5.70 12.06
CA HIS A 64 25.99 -5.48 12.01
C HIS A 64 25.52 -5.26 10.56
N HIS A 65 26.27 -4.51 9.76
CA HIS A 65 25.93 -4.13 8.39
C HIS A 65 25.93 -5.29 7.37
N VAL A 66 26.75 -6.32 7.61
CA VAL A 66 26.72 -7.55 6.79
C VAL A 66 25.93 -8.64 7.55
N PRO A 67 24.69 -8.98 7.13
CA PRO A 67 23.82 -9.90 7.87
C PRO A 67 24.42 -11.30 8.03
N ALA A 68 24.12 -11.98 9.15
CA ALA A 68 24.72 -13.28 9.50
C ALA A 68 24.58 -14.36 8.41
N THR A 69 23.45 -14.38 7.71
CA THR A 69 23.14 -15.34 6.63
C THR A 69 23.72 -14.95 5.26
N PHE A 70 24.37 -13.79 5.14
CA PHE A 70 24.95 -13.33 3.88
C PHE A 70 26.12 -14.22 3.45
N PRO A 71 26.18 -14.70 2.19
CA PRO A 71 27.27 -15.56 1.72
C PRO A 71 28.60 -14.80 1.77
N ASN A 72 29.69 -15.47 2.14
CA ASN A 72 31.01 -14.87 2.28
C ASN A 72 31.07 -13.65 3.24
N ARG A 73 30.15 -13.57 4.23
CA ARG A 73 30.06 -12.47 5.21
C ARG A 73 31.40 -12.00 5.77
N VAL A 74 32.23 -12.93 6.23
CA VAL A 74 33.56 -12.64 6.80
C VAL A 74 34.45 -11.88 5.81
N THR A 75 34.46 -12.30 4.54
CA THR A 75 35.23 -11.64 3.47
C THR A 75 34.74 -10.21 3.29
N PHE A 76 33.43 -9.98 3.26
CA PHE A 76 32.87 -8.64 3.15
C PHE A 76 33.18 -7.75 4.37
N ILE A 77 33.14 -8.30 5.59
CA ILE A 77 33.54 -7.57 6.80
C ILE A 77 35.03 -7.18 6.71
N LYS A 78 35.92 -8.12 6.36
CA LYS A 78 37.35 -7.84 6.14
C LYS A 78 37.58 -6.75 5.10
N ASN A 79 36.86 -6.80 3.98
CA ASN A 79 36.93 -5.79 2.93
C ASN A 79 36.43 -4.42 3.41
N ILE A 80 35.43 -4.36 4.28
CA ILE A 80 34.99 -3.09 4.89
C ILE A 80 36.05 -2.52 5.83
N VAL A 81 36.73 -3.35 6.64
CA VAL A 81 37.72 -2.90 7.64
C VAL A 81 39.18 -2.91 7.15
N PHE A 82 39.42 -3.04 5.85
CA PHE A 82 40.74 -3.33 5.28
C PHE A 82 41.85 -2.34 5.65
N ASP A 83 41.55 -1.04 5.77
CA ASP A 83 42.52 0.00 6.13
C ASP A 83 42.71 0.18 7.66
N LEU A 84 41.93 -0.52 8.49
CA LEU A 84 42.03 -0.44 9.94
C LEU A 84 43.22 -1.24 10.51
N ASN A 85 43.88 -2.07 9.69
CA ASN A 85 45.00 -2.93 10.10
C ASN A 85 44.65 -3.90 11.25
N ILE A 86 43.40 -4.39 11.31
CA ILE A 86 42.98 -5.44 12.24
C ILE A 86 43.34 -6.80 11.60
N PRO A 87 44.03 -7.72 12.30
CA PRO A 87 44.36 -9.04 11.77
C PRO A 87 43.12 -9.82 11.32
N GLY A 88 43.20 -10.48 10.16
CA GLY A 88 42.05 -11.15 9.56
C GLY A 88 41.45 -12.28 10.42
N CYS A 89 42.24 -12.92 11.28
CA CYS A 89 41.78 -13.91 12.26
C CYS A 89 40.98 -13.27 13.41
N GLU A 90 41.37 -12.07 13.87
CA GLU A 90 40.62 -11.34 14.89
C GLU A 90 39.28 -10.83 14.36
N VAL A 91 39.23 -10.43 13.08
CA VAL A 91 37.98 -10.10 12.37
C VAL A 91 37.07 -11.34 12.23
N GLU A 92 37.63 -12.50 11.90
CA GLU A 92 36.90 -13.78 11.80
C GLU A 92 36.25 -14.18 13.11
N GLU A 93 37.03 -14.22 14.18
CA GLU A 93 36.56 -14.66 15.50
C GLU A 93 35.55 -13.68 16.10
N PHE A 94 35.78 -12.37 15.97
CA PHE A 94 34.79 -11.37 16.40
C PHE A 94 33.49 -11.47 15.58
N ALA A 95 33.57 -11.58 14.26
CA ALA A 95 32.40 -11.76 13.41
C ALA A 95 31.63 -13.05 13.74
N ALA A 96 32.30 -14.11 14.19
CA ALA A 96 31.66 -15.34 14.67
C ALA A 96 31.02 -15.17 16.05
N SER A 97 31.63 -14.41 16.96
CA SER A 97 31.06 -14.10 18.30
C SER A 97 29.87 -13.14 18.24
N CYS A 98 29.82 -12.25 17.25
CA CYS A 98 28.70 -11.36 16.97
C CYS A 98 27.55 -12.12 16.29
N TYR A 99 26.64 -12.69 17.09
CA TYR A 99 25.27 -12.91 16.65
C TYR A 99 24.71 -11.58 16.13
N ALA A 100 24.41 -11.51 14.83
CA ALA A 100 23.87 -10.31 14.23
C ALA A 100 22.51 -9.98 14.85
N THR A 101 22.26 -8.70 15.12
CA THR A 101 20.88 -8.22 15.27
C THR A 101 20.10 -8.56 14.00
N LYS A 102 18.84 -8.97 14.15
CA LYS A 102 17.96 -9.38 13.02
C LYS A 102 17.53 -8.21 12.10
N GLN A 103 18.25 -7.10 12.12
CA GLN A 103 17.87 -5.87 11.43
C GLN A 103 18.31 -5.91 9.96
N THR A 104 17.38 -6.27 9.08
CA THR A 104 17.46 -6.01 7.64
C THR A 104 17.08 -4.55 7.35
N GLY A 105 17.88 -3.61 7.88
CA GLY A 105 17.64 -2.17 7.84
C GLY A 105 18.76 -1.39 7.14
N VAL A 106 18.41 -0.30 6.47
CA VAL A 106 19.36 0.78 6.17
C VAL A 106 19.41 1.66 7.42
N ASP A 107 20.15 1.22 8.43
CA ASP A 107 20.31 1.98 9.67
C ASP A 107 21.01 3.33 9.40
N GLN A 108 20.85 4.28 10.32
CA GLN A 108 21.54 5.56 10.25
C GLN A 108 23.06 5.34 10.43
N MET A 109 23.77 5.25 9.30
CA MET A 109 25.21 5.17 9.28
C MET A 109 25.82 6.47 9.78
N THR A 110 26.86 6.37 10.61
CA THR A 110 27.69 7.53 10.93
C THR A 110 28.51 7.93 9.70
N ASP A 111 28.83 9.22 9.56
CA ASP A 111 29.66 9.73 8.45
C ASP A 111 30.99 8.96 8.32
N ILE A 112 31.57 8.56 9.46
CA ILE A 112 32.79 7.75 9.53
C ILE A 112 32.58 6.37 8.88
N PHE A 113 31.52 5.66 9.27
CA PHE A 113 31.23 4.34 8.71
C PHE A 113 30.81 4.42 7.24
N GLN A 114 30.03 5.42 6.85
CA GLN A 114 29.66 5.64 5.46
C GLN A 114 30.88 5.95 4.58
N SER A 115 31.81 6.78 5.07
CA SER A 115 33.11 7.02 4.42
C SER A 115 33.89 5.71 4.25
N GLN A 116 33.88 4.85 5.27
CA GLN A 116 34.54 3.55 5.23
C GLN A 116 33.95 2.60 4.16
N LEU A 117 32.62 2.49 4.09
CA LEU A 117 31.94 1.73 3.04
C LEU A 117 32.24 2.27 1.63
N LEU A 118 32.33 3.59 1.47
CA LEU A 118 32.69 4.24 0.21
C LEU A 118 34.14 3.99 -0.20
N LYS A 119 35.10 3.95 0.75
CA LYS A 119 36.50 3.54 0.48
C LYS A 119 36.56 2.10 0.02
N ALA A 120 35.97 1.19 0.79
CA ALA A 120 35.96 -0.24 0.50
C ALA A 120 35.31 -0.52 -0.86
N SER A 121 34.18 0.15 -1.16
CA SER A 121 33.51 -0.03 -2.46
C SER A 121 34.37 0.42 -3.64
N SER A 122 35.15 1.50 -3.45
CA SER A 122 36.10 1.99 -4.47
C SER A 122 37.34 1.12 -4.60
N HIS A 123 37.77 0.42 -3.55
CA HIS A 123 38.99 -0.40 -3.55
C HIS A 123 38.75 -1.81 -4.11
N PHE A 124 37.59 -2.41 -3.81
CA PHE A 124 37.26 -3.78 -4.20
C PHE A 124 36.28 -3.89 -5.39
N GLY A 125 35.86 -2.77 -5.99
CA GLY A 125 34.96 -2.75 -7.15
C GLY A 125 33.53 -3.23 -6.88
N GLU A 126 33.15 -3.44 -5.62
CA GLU A 126 31.84 -3.97 -5.21
C GLU A 126 31.03 -2.96 -4.37
N PRO A 127 29.70 -2.87 -4.51
CA PRO A 127 28.89 -1.90 -3.81
C PRO A 127 28.56 -2.36 -2.38
N TYR A 128 29.33 -1.89 -1.39
CA TYR A 128 29.12 -2.25 0.01
C TYR A 128 28.13 -1.37 0.78
N MET A 129 27.41 -0.46 0.12
CA MET A 129 26.56 0.50 0.85
C MET A 129 25.29 -0.13 1.43
N VAL A 130 24.82 -1.27 0.91
CA VAL A 130 23.70 -2.05 1.46
C VAL A 130 23.95 -3.55 1.26
N PHE A 131 23.58 -4.37 2.25
CA PHE A 131 23.47 -5.82 2.11
C PHE A 131 22.01 -6.25 2.34
N GLN A 132 21.39 -6.89 1.35
CA GLN A 132 20.00 -7.34 1.40
C GLN A 132 19.91 -8.88 1.36
N VAL A 133 19.37 -9.47 2.43
CA VAL A 133 18.97 -10.89 2.47
C VAL A 133 17.57 -11.03 3.07
N PRO A 134 16.86 -12.13 2.79
CA PRO A 134 15.71 -12.57 3.56
C PRO A 134 15.96 -12.56 5.07
N ASN A 135 14.98 -12.14 5.85
CA ASN A 135 15.00 -12.24 7.31
C ASN A 135 14.57 -13.64 7.79
N VAL A 136 15.31 -14.68 7.37
CA VAL A 136 15.10 -16.07 7.84
C VAL A 136 16.43 -16.73 8.22
N ASP A 137 16.51 -17.19 9.48
CA ASP A 137 17.68 -17.89 10.03
C ASP A 137 17.64 -19.41 9.73
N SER A 138 16.44 -19.93 9.44
CA SER A 138 16.17 -21.33 9.13
C SER A 138 15.03 -21.46 8.13
N CYS A 139 14.89 -22.62 7.49
CA CYS A 139 13.86 -22.87 6.51
C CYS A 139 12.47 -23.03 7.15
N LEU A 140 11.55 -22.15 6.76
CA LEU A 140 10.18 -22.09 7.29
C LEU A 140 9.37 -23.38 7.13
N PHE A 141 9.75 -24.26 6.18
CA PHE A 141 9.02 -25.49 5.87
C PHE A 141 9.52 -26.75 6.59
N CYS A 142 10.77 -26.75 7.05
CA CYS A 142 11.40 -27.98 7.56
C CYS A 142 12.43 -27.77 8.67
N GLY A 143 12.58 -26.55 9.19
CA GLY A 143 13.59 -26.15 10.18
C GLY A 143 15.04 -26.25 9.70
N GLY A 144 15.28 -26.71 8.47
CA GLY A 144 16.61 -26.97 7.94
C GLY A 144 17.43 -25.71 7.70
N MET A 145 18.76 -25.83 7.82
CA MET A 145 19.70 -24.74 7.57
C MET A 145 19.54 -24.16 6.15
N VAL A 146 19.54 -22.83 6.07
CA VAL A 146 19.56 -22.05 4.83
C VAL A 146 20.97 -21.51 4.54
N TYR A 147 21.28 -21.22 3.28
CA TYR A 147 22.55 -20.65 2.86
C TYR A 147 22.33 -19.66 1.71
N GLY A 148 23.16 -18.61 1.63
CA GLY A 148 23.10 -17.63 0.55
C GLY A 148 23.55 -18.18 -0.80
N GLU A 149 22.80 -17.89 -1.86
CA GLU A 149 23.21 -18.02 -3.26
C GLU A 149 24.10 -16.83 -3.66
N LYS A 150 24.81 -16.91 -4.81
CA LYS A 150 25.74 -15.85 -5.28
C LYS A 150 25.09 -14.46 -5.20
N PRO A 151 25.71 -13.47 -4.53
CA PRO A 151 25.18 -12.11 -4.50
C PRO A 151 24.98 -11.50 -5.89
N ALA A 152 23.97 -10.65 -6.01
CA ALA A 152 23.68 -9.83 -7.17
C ALA A 152 23.67 -8.35 -6.79
N ARG A 153 24.17 -7.50 -7.69
CA ARG A 153 24.16 -6.04 -7.51
C ARG A 153 22.72 -5.48 -7.53
N VAL A 154 22.40 -4.59 -6.59
CA VAL A 154 21.08 -3.98 -6.37
C VAL A 154 21.22 -2.48 -6.12
N THR A 155 20.21 -1.66 -6.43
CA THR A 155 20.07 -0.30 -5.88
C THR A 155 18.87 -0.24 -4.94
N ILE A 156 19.06 0.27 -3.73
CA ILE A 156 17.96 0.62 -2.83
C ILE A 156 17.80 2.15 -2.83
N PHE A 157 16.63 2.63 -3.24
CA PHE A 157 16.28 4.05 -3.14
C PHE A 157 15.74 4.35 -1.74
N THR A 158 16.24 5.42 -1.10
CA THR A 158 15.87 5.80 0.27
C THR A 158 15.55 7.29 0.39
N LEU A 159 15.06 7.75 1.54
CA LEU A 159 14.90 9.18 1.84
C LEU A 159 16.23 9.95 1.97
N GLN A 160 17.37 9.26 1.86
CA GLN A 160 18.73 9.81 1.90
C GLN A 160 19.44 9.67 0.53
N GLY A 161 18.76 9.17 -0.49
CA GLY A 161 19.30 8.97 -1.84
C GLY A 161 19.42 7.50 -2.24
N PRO A 162 19.93 7.21 -3.45
CA PRO A 162 20.21 5.84 -3.87
C PRO A 162 21.45 5.26 -3.18
N PHE A 163 21.33 4.03 -2.70
CA PHE A 163 22.42 3.24 -2.14
C PHE A 163 22.61 1.98 -3.00
N PRO A 164 23.74 1.85 -3.73
CA PRO A 164 24.07 0.61 -4.42
C PRO A 164 24.51 -0.44 -3.39
N GLY A 165 24.11 -1.68 -3.58
CA GLY A 165 24.35 -2.75 -2.63
C GLY A 165 24.48 -4.12 -3.28
N LEU A 166 24.63 -5.12 -2.43
CA LEU A 166 24.57 -6.53 -2.78
C LEU A 166 23.33 -7.17 -2.17
N LYS A 167 22.60 -7.96 -2.95
CA LYS A 167 21.51 -8.81 -2.46
C LYS A 167 21.80 -10.29 -2.67
N SER A 168 21.35 -11.14 -1.77
CA SER A 168 21.44 -12.60 -1.91
C SER A 168 20.10 -13.24 -1.55
N SER A 169 19.70 -14.26 -2.31
CA SER A 169 18.63 -15.19 -1.95
C SER A 169 19.17 -16.27 -1.03
N LEU A 170 18.39 -16.73 -0.06
CA LEU A 170 18.74 -17.90 0.74
C LEU A 170 18.07 -19.15 0.17
N LYS A 171 18.75 -20.29 0.19
CA LYS A 171 18.21 -21.59 -0.24
C LYS A 171 18.31 -22.61 0.89
N CYS A 172 17.26 -23.41 1.09
CA CYS A 172 17.29 -24.50 2.06
C CYS A 172 18.12 -25.70 1.54
N ARG A 173 19.00 -26.26 2.37
CA ARG A 173 19.73 -27.49 2.02
C ARG A 173 18.83 -28.72 1.91
N ARG A 174 17.78 -28.81 2.74
CA ARG A 174 16.94 -30.01 2.89
C ARG A 174 15.80 -30.11 1.86
N CYS A 175 15.01 -29.05 1.68
CA CYS A 175 13.84 -29.05 0.78
C CYS A 175 14.01 -28.15 -0.45
N HIS A 176 15.17 -27.51 -0.62
CA HIS A 176 15.50 -26.61 -1.75
C HIS A 176 14.61 -25.38 -1.95
N ALA A 177 13.65 -25.12 -1.05
CA ALA A 177 12.91 -23.86 -0.99
C ALA A 177 13.86 -22.65 -1.03
N ARG A 178 13.48 -21.62 -1.77
CA ARG A 178 14.24 -20.37 -1.91
C ARG A 178 13.54 -19.24 -1.18
N PHE A 179 14.32 -18.29 -0.72
CA PHE A 179 13.88 -17.12 0.04
C PHE A 179 14.52 -15.89 -0.63
N ASN A 180 13.70 -14.94 -1.08
CA ASN A 180 14.10 -13.59 -1.50
C ASN A 180 13.72 -12.58 -0.40
N ALA A 181 13.99 -11.28 -0.57
CA ALA A 181 13.76 -10.32 0.51
C ALA A 181 12.27 -10.00 0.80
N ASP A 182 11.40 -10.23 -0.18
CA ASP A 182 9.95 -9.94 -0.21
C ASP A 182 9.08 -11.20 -0.29
N MET A 183 9.59 -12.24 -0.94
CA MET A 183 8.87 -13.47 -1.27
C MET A 183 9.75 -14.70 -1.04
N TYR A 184 9.13 -15.85 -0.84
CA TYR A 184 9.79 -17.16 -0.88
C TYR A 184 9.25 -17.99 -2.06
N HIS A 185 9.90 -19.08 -2.41
CA HIS A 185 9.46 -20.04 -3.42
C HIS A 185 9.38 -21.45 -2.80
N GLU A 186 8.16 -21.97 -2.76
CA GLU A 186 7.87 -23.39 -2.54
C GLU A 186 7.86 -24.16 -3.87
N VAL A 187 7.59 -25.47 -3.79
CA VAL A 187 7.25 -26.32 -4.95
C VAL A 187 5.97 -25.82 -5.65
N SER A 188 5.05 -25.23 -4.89
CA SER A 188 3.77 -24.65 -5.33
C SER A 188 3.92 -23.31 -6.08
N GLY A 189 5.06 -22.64 -5.94
CA GLY A 189 5.38 -21.36 -6.58
C GLY A 189 5.88 -20.28 -5.60
N PRO A 190 6.20 -19.09 -6.12
CA PRO A 190 6.46 -17.89 -5.32
C PRO A 190 5.26 -17.43 -4.45
N SER A 191 5.50 -17.13 -3.17
CA SER A 191 4.51 -16.56 -2.23
C SER A 191 5.13 -15.45 -1.38
N PHE A 192 4.34 -14.52 -0.85
CA PHE A 192 4.83 -13.48 0.08
C PHE A 192 5.11 -14.04 1.47
N TYR A 193 5.97 -13.40 2.26
CA TYR A 193 6.17 -13.78 3.66
C TYR A 193 4.89 -13.63 4.49
N TYR A 194 4.59 -14.70 5.23
CA TYR A 194 3.46 -14.89 6.13
C TYR A 194 3.25 -13.66 7.05
N PRO A 195 2.00 -13.29 7.39
CA PRO A 195 1.70 -12.11 8.21
C PRO A 195 2.06 -12.24 9.70
N ASN A 196 3.21 -12.84 10.07
CA ASN A 196 3.78 -12.59 11.38
C ASN A 196 4.43 -11.19 11.36
N PRO A 197 3.91 -10.20 12.11
CA PRO A 197 4.50 -8.85 12.16
C PRO A 197 5.92 -8.83 12.73
N GLU A 198 6.37 -9.86 13.45
CA GLU A 198 7.76 -10.01 13.91
C GLU A 198 8.71 -10.51 12.81
N MET A 199 8.18 -11.26 11.83
CA MET A 199 8.87 -11.59 10.59
C MET A 199 8.64 -10.53 9.51
N ALA A 200 8.38 -9.28 9.91
CA ALA A 200 8.01 -8.17 9.04
C ALA A 200 8.72 -8.25 7.68
N CYS A 201 7.90 -8.26 6.62
CA CYS A 201 8.40 -8.04 5.26
C CYS A 201 9.38 -6.87 5.32
N GLY A 202 10.60 -7.10 4.80
CA GLY A 202 11.74 -6.25 5.11
C GLY A 202 11.45 -4.78 4.80
N ASN A 203 12.26 -3.87 5.32
CA ASN A 203 12.07 -2.43 5.15
C ASN A 203 12.24 -1.93 3.70
N ILE A 204 12.12 -2.81 2.69
CA ILE A 204 12.36 -2.60 1.27
C ILE A 204 11.22 -3.22 0.44
N VAL A 205 10.47 -2.38 -0.29
CA VAL A 205 9.54 -2.80 -1.34
C VAL A 205 10.33 -3.01 -2.64
N GLN A 206 10.26 -4.20 -3.24
CA GLN A 206 10.96 -4.46 -4.51
C GLN A 206 10.22 -3.85 -5.71
N ALA A 207 10.93 -3.07 -6.52
CA ALA A 207 10.50 -2.63 -7.84
C ALA A 207 10.96 -3.59 -8.95
N SER A 208 12.08 -4.29 -8.74
CA SER A 208 12.58 -5.33 -9.62
C SER A 208 13.64 -6.17 -8.90
N ASN A 209 14.09 -7.25 -9.55
CA ASN A 209 15.20 -8.07 -9.07
C ASN A 209 16.50 -7.30 -8.76
N ARG A 210 16.65 -6.03 -9.21
CA ARG A 210 17.83 -5.19 -8.92
C ARG A 210 17.50 -3.81 -8.36
N VAL A 211 16.23 -3.54 -8.04
CA VAL A 211 15.83 -2.24 -7.49
C VAL A 211 14.80 -2.41 -6.37
N GLY A 212 15.11 -1.85 -5.20
CA GLY A 212 14.20 -1.72 -4.08
C GLY A 212 13.99 -0.27 -3.65
N PHE A 213 12.94 -0.03 -2.87
CA PHE A 213 12.61 1.26 -2.25
C PHE A 213 12.47 1.02 -0.75
N THR A 214 13.10 1.82 0.11
CA THR A 214 12.79 1.73 1.55
C THR A 214 11.31 2.04 1.79
N LYS A 215 10.70 1.38 2.78
CA LYS A 215 9.27 1.54 3.07
C LYS A 215 8.84 2.99 3.21
N ASP A 216 9.60 3.82 3.92
CA ASP A 216 9.28 5.25 4.11
C ASP A 216 9.28 6.06 2.79
N LEU A 217 10.18 5.73 1.86
CA LEU A 217 10.20 6.35 0.52
C LEU A 217 9.03 5.85 -0.34
N TYR A 218 8.65 4.58 -0.20
CA TYR A 218 7.48 4.02 -0.85
C TYR A 218 6.17 4.64 -0.32
N GLU A 219 6.05 4.85 1.00
CA GLU A 219 4.92 5.59 1.58
C GLU A 219 4.90 7.03 1.08
N LEU A 220 6.05 7.73 1.06
CA LEU A 220 6.15 9.08 0.49
C LEU A 220 5.73 9.13 -0.98
N LEU A 221 6.06 8.11 -1.79
CA LEU A 221 5.57 7.96 -3.15
C LEU A 221 4.04 7.87 -3.20
N CYS A 222 3.44 6.99 -2.40
CA CYS A 222 2.00 6.80 -2.40
C CYS A 222 1.23 8.04 -1.90
N GLU A 223 1.72 8.70 -0.84
CA GLU A 223 1.12 9.94 -0.31
C GLU A 223 1.30 11.12 -1.26
N SER A 224 2.46 11.25 -1.93
CA SER A 224 2.66 12.23 -3.00
C SER A 224 1.71 11.99 -4.18
N GLY A 225 1.42 10.72 -4.49
CA GLY A 225 0.39 10.34 -5.44
C GLY A 225 -1.01 10.80 -4.98
N ASN A 226 -1.40 10.50 -3.75
CA ASN A 226 -2.76 10.74 -3.24
C ASN A 226 -3.10 12.23 -3.04
N HIS A 227 -2.15 12.98 -2.46
CA HIS A 227 -2.39 14.35 -1.98
C HIS A 227 -1.83 15.44 -2.90
N ALA A 228 -0.70 15.18 -3.57
CA ALA A 228 -0.07 16.13 -4.49
C ALA A 228 -0.24 15.73 -5.97
N PHE A 229 -0.93 14.63 -6.26
CA PHE A 229 -1.19 14.12 -7.61
C PHE A 229 0.09 13.89 -8.45
N VAL A 230 1.19 13.58 -7.76
CA VAL A 230 2.51 13.40 -8.38
C VAL A 230 2.50 12.10 -9.18
N SER A 231 2.73 12.21 -10.49
CA SER A 231 2.88 11.03 -11.34
C SER A 231 4.20 10.30 -11.03
N ALA A 232 4.26 8.98 -11.26
CA ALA A 232 5.48 8.19 -11.06
C ALA A 232 6.70 8.69 -11.88
N GLN A 233 6.48 9.44 -12.97
CA GLN A 233 7.57 10.10 -13.68
C GLN A 233 8.05 11.35 -12.94
N ALA A 234 7.12 12.24 -12.57
CA ALA A 234 7.43 13.45 -11.80
C ALA A 234 8.10 13.11 -10.45
N PHE A 235 7.67 12.04 -9.77
CA PHE A 235 8.30 11.60 -8.53
C PHE A 235 9.76 11.18 -8.77
N ALA A 236 10.04 10.41 -9.82
CA ALA A 236 11.40 10.00 -10.17
C ALA A 236 12.29 11.20 -10.58
N GLU A 237 11.73 12.17 -11.31
CA GLU A 237 12.41 13.42 -11.70
C GLU A 237 12.74 14.30 -10.49
N ILE A 238 11.77 14.53 -9.59
CA ILE A 238 11.96 15.25 -8.32
C ILE A 238 13.04 14.56 -7.47
N TYR A 239 12.94 13.24 -7.30
CA TYR A 239 13.91 12.46 -6.52
C TYR A 239 15.33 12.59 -7.09
N ASN A 240 15.51 12.38 -8.40
CA ASN A 240 16.81 12.49 -9.05
C ASN A 240 17.38 13.92 -8.97
N THR A 241 16.51 14.94 -8.97
CA THR A 241 16.91 16.35 -8.81
C THR A 241 17.39 16.62 -7.38
N VAL A 242 16.64 16.20 -6.37
CA VAL A 242 16.99 16.35 -4.94
C VAL A 242 18.32 15.65 -4.62
N PHE A 243 18.53 14.45 -5.14
CA PHE A 243 19.73 13.65 -4.89
C PHE A 243 20.81 13.77 -5.97
N ALA A 244 20.75 14.75 -6.88
CA ALA A 244 21.65 14.86 -8.03
C ALA A 244 23.13 14.79 -7.64
N ARG A 245 23.55 15.53 -6.60
CA ARG A 245 24.93 15.52 -6.08
C ARG A 245 25.35 14.14 -5.56
N HIS A 246 24.47 13.45 -4.83
CA HIS A 246 24.74 12.10 -4.31
C HIS A 246 24.81 11.08 -5.44
N ILE A 247 23.89 11.15 -6.41
CA ILE A 247 23.91 10.33 -7.62
C ILE A 247 25.24 10.50 -8.36
N SER A 248 25.74 11.72 -8.57
CA SER A 248 27.04 11.96 -9.21
C SER A 248 28.21 11.34 -8.43
N LEU A 249 28.21 11.44 -7.10
CA LEU A 249 29.26 10.86 -6.24
C LEU A 249 29.27 9.32 -6.29
N VAL A 250 28.10 8.69 -6.43
CA VAL A 250 27.98 7.23 -6.56
C VAL A 250 28.34 6.78 -7.98
N ASP A 251 27.78 7.43 -9.01
CA ASP A 251 27.97 7.08 -10.43
C ASP A 251 29.45 7.15 -10.84
N GLN A 252 30.15 8.22 -10.47
CA GLN A 252 31.59 8.38 -10.74
C GLN A 252 32.40 7.21 -10.19
N LYS A 253 32.12 6.76 -8.95
CA LYS A 253 32.83 5.65 -8.31
C LYS A 253 32.50 4.30 -8.94
N THR A 254 31.26 4.09 -9.43
CA THR A 254 30.89 2.84 -10.11
C THR A 254 31.48 2.68 -11.52
N ARG A 255 32.02 3.74 -12.13
CA ARG A 255 32.58 3.70 -13.49
C ARG A 255 34.11 3.60 -13.56
N GLN A 256 34.81 3.74 -12.44
CA GLN A 256 36.28 3.88 -12.40
C GLN A 256 37.06 2.56 -12.30
N ASP A 257 36.44 1.41 -12.57
CA ASP A 257 37.14 0.13 -12.67
C ASP A 257 37.31 -0.32 -14.14
N PRO A 258 38.45 -0.02 -14.79
CA PRO A 258 38.78 -0.49 -16.13
C PRO A 258 39.32 -1.93 -16.17
N HIS A 259 39.47 -2.62 -15.03
CA HIS A 259 40.09 -3.95 -14.93
C HIS A 259 39.13 -5.06 -14.52
N SER A 260 37.89 -4.75 -14.15
CA SER A 260 36.83 -5.76 -13.93
C SER A 260 36.57 -6.60 -15.19
N GLU A 261 37.13 -7.82 -15.24
CA GLU A 261 36.78 -8.85 -16.24
C GLU A 261 35.27 -9.21 -16.23
N TYR A 262 34.53 -8.80 -15.20
CA TYR A 262 33.07 -8.89 -15.08
C TYR A 262 32.30 -7.82 -15.88
N LEU A 263 32.82 -7.33 -17.02
CA LEU A 263 32.14 -6.38 -17.92
C LEU A 263 30.73 -6.80 -18.36
N ASN A 264 30.38 -8.08 -18.21
CA ASN A 264 29.07 -8.63 -18.52
C ASN A 264 28.03 -8.52 -17.39
N GLU A 265 28.40 -8.11 -16.16
CA GLU A 265 27.42 -7.87 -15.07
C GLU A 265 26.92 -6.41 -15.09
N PRO A 266 25.61 -6.16 -15.37
CA PRO A 266 25.14 -4.79 -15.52
C PRO A 266 25.19 -4.01 -14.20
N GLN A 267 25.72 -2.79 -14.30
CA GLN A 267 25.97 -1.86 -13.18
C GLN A 267 24.70 -1.53 -12.36
N CYS A 268 24.91 -1.05 -11.12
CA CYS A 268 23.82 -0.59 -10.26
C CYS A 268 23.08 0.59 -10.91
N GLN A 269 21.76 0.50 -10.99
CA GLN A 269 20.93 1.56 -11.57
C GLN A 269 20.74 2.68 -10.53
N VAL A 270 21.60 3.71 -10.54
CA VAL A 270 21.57 4.80 -9.54
C VAL A 270 20.50 5.87 -9.78
N PHE A 271 19.98 5.99 -11.00
CA PHE A 271 18.88 6.91 -11.32
C PHE A 271 17.52 6.23 -11.12
N MET A 272 16.61 6.87 -10.40
CA MET A 272 15.22 6.42 -10.32
C MET A 272 14.55 6.64 -11.67
N THR A 273 13.81 5.66 -12.19
CA THR A 273 12.98 5.85 -13.40
C THR A 273 11.51 5.71 -13.08
N ARG A 274 10.67 6.30 -13.94
CA ARG A 274 9.22 6.05 -13.98
C ARG A 274 8.89 4.55 -13.84
N LYS A 275 9.65 3.66 -14.49
CA LYS A 275 9.40 2.21 -14.41
C LYS A 275 9.58 1.73 -12.97
N ASN A 276 10.71 2.01 -12.32
CA ASN A 276 10.94 1.54 -10.96
C ASN A 276 9.87 2.06 -10.00
N THR A 277 9.50 3.34 -10.12
CA THR A 277 8.46 3.97 -9.30
C THR A 277 7.08 3.32 -9.52
N MET A 278 6.70 3.01 -10.76
CA MET A 278 5.44 2.30 -11.06
C MET A 278 5.43 0.85 -10.55
N GLU A 279 6.53 0.11 -10.69
CA GLU A 279 6.62 -1.27 -10.20
C GLU A 279 6.63 -1.31 -8.66
N ALA A 280 7.36 -0.40 -7.99
CA ALA A 280 7.34 -0.25 -6.54
C ALA A 280 5.92 0.03 -6.03
N PHE A 281 5.21 0.97 -6.67
CA PHE A 281 3.81 1.27 -6.36
C PHE A 281 2.94 0.01 -6.44
N PHE A 282 2.94 -0.69 -7.58
CA PHE A 282 2.05 -1.85 -7.76
C PHE A 282 2.43 -3.07 -6.93
N ASN A 283 3.73 -3.33 -6.69
CA ASN A 283 4.14 -4.44 -5.84
C ASN A 283 3.77 -4.17 -4.38
N GLY A 284 4.13 -3.00 -3.83
CA GLY A 284 3.81 -2.65 -2.45
C GLY A 284 2.30 -2.52 -2.21
N GLU A 285 1.54 -1.91 -3.12
CA GLU A 285 0.09 -1.80 -2.95
C GLU A 285 -0.65 -3.14 -3.13
N LEU A 286 -0.11 -4.06 -3.94
CA LEU A 286 -0.66 -5.42 -4.03
C LEU A 286 -0.35 -6.23 -2.78
N GLU A 287 0.86 -6.14 -2.25
CA GLU A 287 1.22 -6.78 -0.98
C GLU A 287 0.34 -6.23 0.16
N ASN A 288 0.19 -4.90 0.25
CA ASN A 288 -0.71 -4.25 1.22
C ASN A 288 -2.15 -4.75 1.07
N GLU A 289 -2.72 -4.78 -0.15
CA GLU A 289 -4.08 -5.30 -0.38
C GLU A 289 -4.25 -6.77 0.04
N LEU A 290 -3.26 -7.63 -0.24
CA LEU A 290 -3.29 -9.04 0.16
C LEU A 290 -3.18 -9.20 1.68
N ARG A 291 -2.41 -8.34 2.36
CA ARG A 291 -2.33 -8.28 3.83
C ARG A 291 -3.61 -7.75 4.46
N ASP A 292 -4.14 -6.63 3.95
CA ASP A 292 -5.40 -6.01 4.36
C ASP A 292 -6.56 -7.05 4.32
N ARG A 293 -6.57 -7.91 3.29
CA ARG A 293 -7.57 -8.96 3.08
C ARG A 293 -7.24 -10.32 3.71
N LYS A 294 -6.08 -10.49 4.36
CA LYS A 294 -5.57 -11.78 4.86
C LYS A 294 -5.50 -12.88 3.78
N LEU A 295 -5.25 -12.50 2.53
CA LEU A 295 -5.17 -13.41 1.37
C LEU A 295 -3.74 -13.89 1.04
N VAL A 296 -2.72 -13.38 1.73
CA VAL A 296 -1.29 -13.73 1.56
C VAL A 296 -1.08 -15.24 1.45
N ASP A 297 -1.74 -16.01 2.32
CA ASP A 297 -1.59 -17.46 2.46
C ASP A 297 -2.26 -18.23 1.31
N THR A 298 -3.26 -17.63 0.68
CA THR A 298 -4.10 -18.25 -0.37
C THR A 298 -3.63 -17.93 -1.79
N VAL A 299 -2.76 -16.94 -1.94
CA VAL A 299 -2.29 -16.43 -3.24
C VAL A 299 -0.82 -16.78 -3.42
N SER A 300 -0.56 -17.89 -4.11
CA SER A 300 0.73 -18.12 -4.75
C SER A 300 0.75 -17.48 -6.14
N PHE A 301 1.91 -16.95 -6.51
CA PHE A 301 2.22 -16.60 -7.88
C PHE A 301 2.77 -17.83 -8.59
N SER A 302 2.36 -18.03 -9.84
CA SER A 302 2.86 -19.09 -10.71
C SER A 302 2.84 -18.59 -12.15
N GLU A 303 3.27 -19.41 -13.12
CA GLU A 303 3.03 -19.10 -14.55
C GLU A 303 1.53 -18.90 -14.82
N ASP A 304 0.69 -19.64 -14.10
CA ASP A 304 -0.76 -19.52 -14.14
C ASP A 304 -1.36 -18.44 -13.23
N ALA A 305 -0.59 -17.83 -12.33
CA ALA A 305 -1.02 -16.77 -11.41
C ALA A 305 -0.07 -15.56 -11.43
N SER A 306 0.00 -14.87 -12.58
CA SER A 306 0.76 -13.62 -12.70
C SER A 306 0.17 -12.49 -11.85
N ARG A 307 0.98 -11.46 -11.53
CA ARG A 307 0.54 -10.25 -10.81
C ARG A 307 -0.77 -9.68 -11.35
N GLU A 308 -0.92 -9.62 -12.67
CA GLU A 308 -2.14 -9.10 -13.30
C GLU A 308 -3.35 -10.02 -13.10
N LYS A 309 -3.18 -11.35 -13.07
CA LYS A 309 -4.26 -12.30 -12.73
C LYS A 309 -4.70 -12.13 -11.26
N VAL A 310 -3.76 -11.96 -10.34
CA VAL A 310 -4.07 -11.67 -8.92
C VAL A 310 -4.85 -10.35 -8.78
N MET A 311 -4.39 -9.28 -9.42
CA MET A 311 -5.11 -7.99 -9.42
C MET A 311 -6.52 -8.12 -10.00
N LYS A 312 -6.73 -8.90 -11.07
CA LYS A 312 -8.07 -9.19 -11.63
C LYS A 312 -8.96 -10.00 -10.69
N HIS A 313 -8.40 -10.95 -9.95
CA HIS A 313 -9.13 -11.71 -8.93
C HIS A 313 -9.59 -10.81 -7.79
N ILE A 314 -8.68 -9.99 -7.25
CA ILE A 314 -8.98 -8.97 -6.24
C ILE A 314 -10.06 -7.99 -6.74
N ASP A 315 -9.94 -7.49 -7.98
CA ASP A 315 -10.96 -6.64 -8.61
C ASP A 315 -12.32 -7.36 -8.72
N THR A 316 -12.36 -8.68 -8.78
CA THR A 316 -13.62 -9.45 -8.79
C THR A 316 -14.26 -9.52 -7.40
N LEU A 317 -13.46 -9.63 -6.33
CA LEU A 317 -13.93 -9.57 -4.94
C LEU A 317 -14.50 -8.17 -4.62
N ARG A 318 -13.69 -7.13 -4.88
CA ARG A 318 -13.99 -5.71 -4.61
C ARG A 318 -15.34 -5.24 -5.16
N ARG A 319 -15.76 -5.74 -6.33
CA ARG A 319 -17.04 -5.37 -6.94
C ARG A 319 -18.26 -5.76 -6.09
N THR A 320 -18.11 -6.71 -5.16
CA THR A 320 -19.22 -7.21 -4.31
C THR A 320 -19.14 -6.74 -2.86
N GLU A 321 -18.25 -5.78 -2.57
CA GLU A 321 -17.93 -5.29 -1.24
C GLU A 321 -18.02 -3.75 -1.18
N LEU A 322 -18.13 -3.20 0.03
CA LEU A 322 -17.92 -1.78 0.31
C LEU A 322 -16.52 -1.60 0.91
N TYR A 323 -15.93 -0.41 0.79
CA TYR A 323 -14.74 -0.07 1.56
C TYR A 323 -15.09 -0.07 3.06
N PRO A 324 -14.22 -0.61 3.93
CA PRO A 324 -14.44 -0.54 5.36
C PRO A 324 -14.50 0.92 5.83
N HIS A 325 -15.40 1.16 6.79
CA HIS A 325 -15.48 2.38 7.57
C HIS A 325 -15.61 1.94 9.03
N PRO A 326 -14.48 1.57 9.68
CA PRO A 326 -14.53 0.92 10.98
C PRO A 326 -15.10 1.88 12.05
N GLN A 327 -15.91 1.37 12.97
CA GLN A 327 -16.64 2.20 13.93
C GLN A 327 -15.72 2.96 14.90
N ASP A 328 -14.56 2.37 15.24
CA ASP A 328 -13.49 3.00 16.02
C ASP A 328 -12.74 4.09 15.24
N GLU A 329 -12.90 4.14 13.92
CA GLU A 329 -12.40 5.23 13.08
C GLU A 329 -13.37 6.39 12.91
N CYS A 330 -14.62 6.20 13.32
CA CYS A 330 -15.65 7.21 13.21
C CYS A 330 -15.63 8.12 14.46
N SER A 331 -15.15 9.35 14.32
CA SER A 331 -15.30 10.35 15.39
C SER A 331 -16.75 10.78 15.54
N GLU A 332 -17.15 11.37 16.68
CA GLU A 332 -18.54 11.82 16.88
C GLU A 332 -19.02 12.80 15.78
N LYS A 333 -18.12 13.66 15.25
CA LYS A 333 -18.43 14.53 14.09
C LYS A 333 -18.62 13.76 12.79
N CYS A 334 -17.96 12.60 12.65
CA CYS A 334 -18.15 11.70 11.53
C CYS A 334 -19.47 10.93 11.69
N LYS A 335 -19.78 10.37 12.88
CA LYS A 335 -21.05 9.69 13.20
C LYS A 335 -22.27 10.60 12.97
N GLN A 336 -22.16 11.87 13.37
CA GLN A 336 -23.15 12.92 13.12
C GLN A 336 -23.32 13.29 11.63
N ARG A 337 -22.44 12.81 10.73
CA ARG A 337 -22.46 13.06 9.28
C ARG A 337 -22.63 11.79 8.43
N ALA A 338 -22.37 10.59 8.96
CA ALA A 338 -22.72 9.26 8.44
C ALA A 338 -22.40 8.16 9.48
N ASN A 339 -23.23 7.10 9.59
CA ASN A 339 -23.13 6.14 10.70
C ASN A 339 -23.48 4.69 10.28
N PRO A 340 -22.55 3.71 10.36
CA PRO A 340 -22.80 2.30 10.01
C PRO A 340 -22.77 1.32 11.20
N GLY A 341 -23.45 0.17 11.07
CA GLY A 341 -23.46 -0.99 11.97
C GLY A 341 -22.83 -2.25 11.33
N SER A 342 -22.46 -3.26 12.13
CA SER A 342 -21.56 -4.37 11.74
C SER A 342 -22.16 -5.78 11.87
N HIS A 343 -21.80 -6.69 10.93
CA HIS A 343 -21.71 -8.19 10.99
C HIS A 343 -22.79 -8.99 11.77
N GLU A 344 -23.34 -10.13 11.30
CA GLU A 344 -22.73 -11.20 10.48
C GLU A 344 -23.77 -12.16 9.81
N ASP A 345 -23.67 -12.33 8.48
CA ASP A 345 -23.76 -13.59 7.69
C ASP A 345 -25.07 -14.10 6.98
N ILE A 346 -24.86 -14.86 5.88
CA ILE A 346 -25.76 -15.80 5.15
C ILE A 346 -26.53 -15.36 3.84
N GLN A 347 -26.81 -16.35 2.97
CA GLN A 347 -27.32 -16.31 1.57
C GLN A 347 -28.72 -17.02 1.46
N ARG A 348 -29.41 -17.31 0.32
CA ARG A 348 -29.19 -17.25 -1.16
C ARG A 348 -30.55 -17.45 -1.89
N VAL A 349 -30.91 -16.71 -2.95
CA VAL A 349 -32.17 -16.89 -3.74
C VAL A 349 -32.02 -16.37 -5.19
N ASP A 350 -32.43 -17.11 -6.25
CA ASP A 350 -31.89 -16.87 -7.63
C ASP A 350 -32.65 -17.42 -8.92
N GLU A 351 -33.96 -17.19 -9.25
CA GLU A 351 -34.59 -17.85 -10.46
C GLU A 351 -35.46 -17.10 -11.55
N LYS A 352 -35.77 -15.79 -11.50
CA LYS A 352 -36.84 -15.17 -12.37
C LYS A 352 -36.66 -13.71 -12.93
N VAL A 353 -35.48 -13.07 -12.87
CA VAL A 353 -35.14 -11.70 -13.40
C VAL A 353 -34.27 -11.65 -14.67
N LEU A 354 -33.66 -12.74 -15.12
CA LEU A 354 -32.86 -12.77 -16.35
C LEU A 354 -33.76 -12.41 -17.57
N ALA A 355 -35.06 -12.73 -17.48
CA ALA A 355 -36.08 -12.27 -18.42
C ALA A 355 -36.31 -10.75 -18.42
N PHE A 356 -36.29 -10.08 -17.26
CA PHE A 356 -36.48 -8.62 -17.17
C PHE A 356 -35.23 -7.86 -17.65
N MET A 357 -34.03 -8.33 -17.29
CA MET A 357 -32.78 -7.72 -17.74
C MET A 357 -32.52 -7.86 -19.22
N HIS A 358 -32.89 -8.99 -19.82
CA HIS A 358 -32.89 -9.15 -21.29
C HIS A 358 -33.77 -8.06 -21.95
N LYS A 359 -34.96 -7.81 -21.42
CA LYS A 359 -35.91 -6.81 -21.94
C LYS A 359 -35.43 -5.36 -21.82
N LEU A 360 -34.60 -5.05 -20.82
CA LEU A 360 -33.98 -3.73 -20.60
C LEU A 360 -32.71 -3.51 -21.45
N MET A 361 -31.92 -4.55 -21.68
CA MET A 361 -30.62 -4.46 -22.36
C MET A 361 -30.69 -4.66 -23.87
N CYS A 362 -31.72 -5.34 -24.39
CA CYS A 362 -31.88 -5.64 -25.82
C CYS A 362 -32.64 -4.55 -26.63
N LYS A 363 -32.87 -3.36 -26.07
CA LYS A 363 -33.42 -2.21 -26.83
C LYS A 363 -32.38 -1.43 -27.66
N ASP A 364 -31.11 -1.83 -27.62
CA ASP A 364 -29.98 -1.07 -28.18
C ASP A 364 -29.17 -1.97 -29.15
N GLU A 365 -29.86 -2.50 -30.16
CA GLU A 365 -29.30 -3.46 -31.12
C GLU A 365 -28.42 -2.81 -32.20
N ARG A 366 -27.10 -2.90 -32.03
CA ARG A 366 -26.14 -3.10 -33.14
C ARG A 366 -24.74 -3.49 -32.63
N MET A 367 -24.12 -4.43 -33.35
CA MET A 367 -22.68 -4.82 -33.38
C MET A 367 -22.20 -6.04 -32.56
N LYS A 368 -21.12 -6.63 -33.07
CA LYS A 368 -20.57 -7.97 -32.78
C LYS A 368 -19.52 -7.99 -31.63
N THR A 369 -19.11 -9.20 -31.28
CA THR A 369 -18.47 -9.66 -30.03
C THR A 369 -16.98 -9.38 -29.84
N THR A 370 -16.56 -9.16 -28.59
CA THR A 370 -15.48 -9.91 -27.86
C THR A 370 -15.20 -9.29 -26.48
N GLY A 371 -15.76 -9.80 -25.38
CA GLY A 371 -15.43 -9.35 -24.01
C GLY A 371 -16.42 -9.77 -22.92
N SER A 372 -16.05 -9.52 -21.65
CA SER A 372 -16.85 -9.87 -20.46
C SER A 372 -17.96 -8.85 -20.18
N ASN A 373 -19.10 -9.31 -19.64
CA ASN A 373 -20.30 -8.46 -19.55
C ASN A 373 -20.25 -7.41 -18.42
N ALA A 374 -21.00 -6.32 -18.57
CA ALA A 374 -20.97 -5.18 -17.64
C ALA A 374 -21.49 -5.53 -16.23
N VAL A 375 -22.45 -6.44 -16.11
CA VAL A 375 -23.04 -6.89 -14.83
C VAL A 375 -22.01 -7.64 -13.99
N THR A 376 -21.26 -8.56 -14.61
CA THR A 376 -20.12 -9.25 -13.98
C THR A 376 -19.00 -8.26 -13.62
N PHE A 377 -18.80 -7.20 -14.43
CA PHE A 377 -17.75 -6.21 -14.17
C PHE A 377 -18.11 -5.18 -13.07
N GLN A 378 -19.39 -4.99 -12.77
CA GLN A 378 -19.86 -4.11 -11.69
C GLN A 378 -20.18 -4.88 -10.39
N GLY A 379 -20.12 -6.22 -10.40
CA GLY A 379 -20.47 -7.05 -9.23
C GLY A 379 -21.96 -7.06 -8.88
N THR A 380 -22.76 -6.30 -9.64
CA THR A 380 -24.21 -6.35 -9.62
C THR A 380 -24.73 -7.74 -9.93
N ASP A 381 -23.94 -8.65 -10.51
CA ASP A 381 -24.27 -10.06 -10.74
C ASP A 381 -24.95 -10.75 -9.52
N LYS A 382 -24.43 -10.59 -8.30
CA LYS A 382 -25.08 -11.15 -7.09
C LYS A 382 -26.42 -10.48 -6.76
N LEU A 383 -26.58 -9.19 -7.07
CA LEU A 383 -27.81 -8.45 -6.84
C LEU A 383 -28.86 -8.80 -7.90
N VAL A 384 -28.46 -8.83 -9.17
CA VAL A 384 -29.19 -9.32 -10.34
C VAL A 384 -29.73 -10.73 -10.11
N ARG A 385 -28.90 -11.60 -9.51
CA ARG A 385 -29.27 -12.93 -9.01
C ARG A 385 -30.23 -12.88 -7.82
N LYS A 386 -30.01 -12.06 -6.79
CA LYS A 386 -30.98 -11.97 -5.67
C LYS A 386 -32.35 -11.47 -6.12
N PHE A 387 -32.36 -10.50 -7.03
CA PHE A 387 -33.58 -9.98 -7.65
C PHE A 387 -34.32 -11.06 -8.43
N HIS A 388 -33.60 -12.08 -8.88
CA HIS A 388 -34.08 -13.18 -9.69
C HIS A 388 -35.34 -13.83 -9.07
N GLN A 389 -35.38 -14.32 -7.84
CA GLN A 389 -36.35 -15.38 -7.46
C GLN A 389 -37.89 -15.11 -7.36
N HIS A 390 -38.49 -14.06 -7.96
CA HIS A 390 -39.95 -13.79 -7.81
C HIS A 390 -40.91 -13.90 -9.03
N VAL A 391 -40.58 -13.51 -10.29
CA VAL A 391 -41.60 -13.29 -11.37
C VAL A 391 -42.22 -14.49 -12.15
N LEU A 392 -41.46 -15.40 -12.79
CA LEU A 392 -41.92 -16.39 -13.82
C LEU A 392 -41.74 -17.90 -13.47
N ASN A 393 -42.27 -18.80 -14.30
CA ASN A 393 -41.90 -20.23 -14.51
C ASN A 393 -41.76 -20.45 -16.03
N SER A 394 -40.58 -20.68 -16.62
CA SER A 394 -40.46 -21.02 -18.05
C SER A 394 -39.08 -21.52 -18.49
N ASN A 395 -39.03 -22.68 -19.16
CA ASN A 395 -37.81 -23.30 -19.71
C ASN A 395 -37.34 -22.61 -21.01
N GLN A 396 -36.63 -21.49 -20.94
CA GLN A 396 -35.93 -20.89 -22.08
C GLN A 396 -34.46 -20.60 -21.76
N GLU A 397 -33.56 -21.05 -22.65
CA GLU A 397 -32.13 -20.77 -22.56
C GLU A 397 -31.83 -19.29 -22.83
N LEU A 398 -30.75 -18.79 -22.22
CA LEU A 398 -30.48 -17.36 -22.06
C LEU A 398 -29.48 -16.80 -23.09
N PRO A 399 -29.81 -15.71 -23.81
CA PRO A 399 -28.84 -14.99 -24.62
C PRO A 399 -27.85 -14.18 -23.75
N SER A 400 -26.55 -14.28 -24.04
CA SER A 400 -25.50 -13.61 -23.28
C SER A 400 -25.42 -12.10 -23.56
N CYS A 401 -25.15 -11.29 -22.54
CA CYS A 401 -24.84 -9.86 -22.72
C CYS A 401 -23.41 -9.66 -23.24
N ASN A 402 -23.24 -9.17 -24.47
CA ASN A 402 -21.99 -9.28 -25.23
C ASN A 402 -21.20 -7.96 -25.40
N LYS A 403 -20.99 -7.17 -24.33
CA LYS A 403 -20.28 -5.87 -24.38
C LYS A 403 -18.76 -6.04 -24.18
N ASP A 404 -17.95 -5.47 -25.07
CA ASP A 404 -16.48 -5.49 -25.02
C ASP A 404 -15.90 -4.64 -23.86
N THR A 405 -15.22 -5.29 -22.93
CA THR A 405 -14.50 -4.69 -21.80
C THR A 405 -13.04 -4.31 -22.08
N GLY A 406 -12.44 -4.79 -23.17
CA GLY A 406 -11.17 -4.28 -23.70
C GLY A 406 -9.92 -4.56 -22.86
N GLU A 407 -9.69 -5.81 -22.45
CA GLU A 407 -8.58 -6.14 -21.53
C GLU A 407 -7.16 -5.89 -22.10
N LYS A 408 -6.94 -6.04 -23.41
CA LYS A 408 -5.59 -6.16 -24.01
C LYS A 408 -5.06 -4.92 -24.73
N SER A 409 -5.87 -3.88 -24.96
CA SER A 409 -5.48 -2.72 -25.76
C SER A 409 -5.21 -1.48 -24.90
N ARG A 410 -4.10 -0.76 -25.21
CA ARG A 410 -3.85 0.60 -24.68
C ARG A 410 -4.77 1.61 -25.37
N LEU A 411 -6.04 1.59 -24.99
CA LEU A 411 -7.11 2.41 -25.59
C LEU A 411 -6.92 3.88 -25.22
N ARG A 412 -6.37 4.68 -26.15
CA ARG A 412 -6.01 6.09 -25.92
C ARG A 412 -7.19 6.98 -25.48
N GLN A 413 -8.43 6.64 -25.86
CA GLN A 413 -9.64 7.39 -25.53
C GLN A 413 -10.89 6.48 -25.46
N ARG A 414 -11.22 5.94 -24.28
CA ARG A 414 -12.62 5.53 -23.96
C ARG A 414 -13.07 6.25 -22.69
N SER A 415 -14.33 6.67 -22.68
CA SER A 415 -15.01 7.26 -21.52
C SER A 415 -15.19 6.22 -20.41
N ARG A 416 -14.17 6.03 -19.58
CA ARG A 416 -14.35 5.43 -18.26
C ARG A 416 -14.99 6.49 -17.37
N GLY A 417 -16.32 6.52 -17.36
CA GLY A 417 -17.03 7.10 -16.24
C GLY A 417 -16.72 6.30 -14.98
N HIS A 418 -16.78 6.95 -13.83
CA HIS A 418 -16.53 6.33 -12.55
C HIS A 418 -17.69 6.69 -11.64
N PHE A 419 -18.43 5.68 -11.21
CA PHE A 419 -19.46 5.83 -10.20
C PHE A 419 -18.79 5.67 -8.83
N VAL A 420 -18.94 6.69 -7.98
CA VAL A 420 -18.33 6.70 -6.65
C VAL A 420 -19.41 7.07 -5.65
N THR A 421 -19.61 6.21 -4.65
CA THR A 421 -20.50 6.52 -3.53
C THR A 421 -19.65 7.00 -2.36
N VAL A 422 -20.11 8.04 -1.67
CA VAL A 422 -19.33 8.75 -0.66
C VAL A 422 -20.26 9.28 0.44
N THR A 423 -19.81 9.23 1.69
CA THR A 423 -20.53 9.80 2.83
C THR A 423 -20.48 11.33 2.81
N GLY A 424 -21.35 12.00 3.57
CA GLY A 424 -21.23 13.45 3.80
C GLY A 424 -19.89 13.87 4.43
N GLY A 425 -19.23 12.95 5.16
CA GLY A 425 -17.86 13.14 5.67
C GLY A 425 -16.75 13.05 4.60
N GLY A 426 -17.07 12.63 3.38
CA GLY A 426 -16.09 12.47 2.29
C GLY A 426 -15.42 11.09 2.23
N HIS A 427 -15.85 10.12 3.05
CA HIS A 427 -15.35 8.74 3.03
C HIS A 427 -15.99 7.97 1.87
N ILE A 428 -15.18 7.37 1.01
CA ILE A 428 -15.67 6.61 -0.16
C ILE A 428 -16.18 5.25 0.30
N LEU A 429 -17.44 4.93 -0.01
CA LEU A 429 -18.07 3.65 0.32
C LEU A 429 -17.90 2.63 -0.81
N GLN A 430 -17.95 3.06 -2.08
CA GLN A 430 -17.80 2.18 -3.23
C GLN A 430 -17.18 2.92 -4.43
N PHE A 431 -16.48 2.17 -5.27
CA PHE A 431 -15.95 2.63 -6.56
C PHE A 431 -16.30 1.61 -7.63
N ASN A 432 -17.00 2.06 -8.67
CA ASN A 432 -17.39 1.23 -9.82
C ASN A 432 -17.08 1.91 -11.17
N PRO A 433 -16.70 1.14 -12.19
CA PRO A 433 -16.59 1.65 -13.55
C PRO A 433 -17.96 1.78 -14.21
N LEU A 434 -18.17 2.88 -14.94
CA LEU A 434 -19.29 3.07 -15.86
C LEU A 434 -18.84 2.81 -17.31
N PHE A 435 -19.75 2.26 -18.12
CA PHE A 435 -19.45 1.86 -19.50
C PHE A 435 -20.19 2.74 -20.51
N LYS A 436 -19.43 3.43 -21.37
CA LYS A 436 -19.86 4.45 -22.35
C LYS A 436 -20.40 5.73 -21.71
N SER A 437 -21.56 5.65 -21.06
CA SER A 437 -22.35 6.76 -20.54
C SER A 437 -23.19 6.30 -19.35
N GLU A 438 -23.35 7.17 -18.36
CA GLU A 438 -24.24 6.93 -17.23
C GLU A 438 -25.70 6.86 -17.71
N SER A 439 -26.36 5.72 -17.50
CA SER A 439 -27.81 5.61 -17.68
C SER A 439 -28.50 5.58 -16.31
N PRO A 440 -29.72 6.12 -16.18
CA PRO A 440 -30.45 6.09 -14.91
C PRO A 440 -30.61 4.66 -14.35
N SER A 441 -30.76 3.65 -15.21
CA SER A 441 -30.82 2.24 -14.80
C SER A 441 -29.48 1.70 -14.26
N GLN A 442 -28.33 2.17 -14.76
CA GLN A 442 -27.02 1.80 -14.19
C GLN A 442 -26.82 2.46 -12.82
N ALA A 443 -27.15 3.75 -12.70
CA ALA A 443 -27.10 4.47 -11.42
C ALA A 443 -28.02 3.81 -10.38
N PHE A 444 -29.28 3.51 -10.74
CA PHE A 444 -30.23 2.77 -9.90
C PHE A 444 -29.62 1.47 -9.34
N MET A 445 -29.10 0.61 -10.22
CA MET A 445 -28.53 -0.68 -9.80
C MET A 445 -27.32 -0.54 -8.88
N LEU A 446 -26.43 0.43 -9.14
CA LEU A 446 -25.26 0.66 -8.29
C LEU A 446 -25.64 1.26 -6.93
N ILE A 447 -26.61 2.18 -6.90
CA ILE A 447 -27.12 2.75 -5.65
C ILE A 447 -27.82 1.66 -4.81
N VAL A 448 -28.73 0.90 -5.41
CA VAL A 448 -29.44 -0.19 -4.71
C VAL A 448 -28.47 -1.29 -4.25
N GLN A 449 -27.43 -1.61 -5.03
CA GLN A 449 -26.36 -2.51 -4.60
C GLN A 449 -25.60 -1.97 -3.37
N MET A 450 -25.27 -0.68 -3.37
CA MET A 450 -24.55 -0.02 -2.29
C MET A 450 -25.38 -0.01 -1.00
N MET A 451 -26.64 0.46 -1.08
CA MET A 451 -27.55 0.49 0.06
C MET A 451 -27.86 -0.92 0.59
N TYR A 452 -28.10 -1.89 -0.31
CA TYR A 452 -28.27 -3.28 0.09
C TYR A 452 -27.02 -3.81 0.80
N SER A 453 -25.83 -3.47 0.32
CA SER A 453 -24.57 -3.88 0.96
C SER A 453 -24.36 -3.27 2.35
N GLU A 454 -24.86 -2.05 2.60
CA GLU A 454 -24.83 -1.41 3.93
C GLU A 454 -25.85 -2.01 4.90
N LEU A 455 -27.05 -2.37 4.42
CA LEU A 455 -28.19 -2.70 5.28
C LEU A 455 -28.46 -4.20 5.47
N LYS A 456 -28.02 -5.07 4.55
CA LYS A 456 -28.38 -6.50 4.51
C LYS A 456 -27.95 -7.34 5.72
N GLU A 457 -26.96 -6.87 6.49
CA GLU A 457 -26.44 -7.56 7.68
C GLU A 457 -27.06 -7.03 8.99
N LEU A 458 -27.91 -6.00 8.94
CA LEU A 458 -28.60 -5.44 10.12
C LEU A 458 -29.87 -6.24 10.45
N THR A 459 -30.33 -6.20 11.69
CA THR A 459 -31.64 -6.78 12.06
C THR A 459 -32.80 -6.02 11.41
N GLU A 460 -33.97 -6.64 11.20
CA GLU A 460 -35.12 -5.97 10.56
C GLU A 460 -35.50 -4.65 11.22
N ASP A 461 -35.49 -4.58 12.57
CA ASP A 461 -35.82 -3.36 13.31
C ASP A 461 -34.75 -2.26 13.16
N GLU A 462 -33.49 -2.63 12.99
CA GLU A 462 -32.41 -1.70 12.67
C GLU A 462 -32.49 -1.25 11.21
N GLN A 463 -32.81 -2.14 10.28
CA GLN A 463 -33.06 -1.80 8.88
C GLN A 463 -34.22 -0.79 8.77
N ARG A 464 -35.37 -1.03 9.43
CA ARG A 464 -36.51 -0.09 9.42
C ARG A 464 -36.12 1.30 9.94
N ARG A 465 -35.47 1.37 11.11
CA ARG A 465 -34.97 2.62 11.69
C ARG A 465 -33.98 3.32 10.76
N ARG A 466 -32.98 2.57 10.26
CA ARG A 466 -31.92 3.09 9.40
C ARG A 466 -32.47 3.60 8.06
N LEU A 467 -33.48 2.95 7.49
CA LEU A 467 -34.16 3.37 6.25
C LEU A 467 -34.92 4.69 6.42
N GLN A 468 -35.62 4.90 7.54
CA GLN A 468 -36.36 6.13 7.84
C GLN A 468 -35.43 7.36 7.96
N ASP A 469 -34.23 7.15 8.52
CA ASP A 469 -33.18 8.16 8.64
C ASP A 469 -32.24 8.23 7.43
N TYR A 470 -32.37 7.33 6.46
CA TYR A 470 -31.47 7.28 5.31
C TYR A 470 -31.76 8.44 4.34
N THR A 471 -30.73 9.19 3.98
CA THR A 471 -30.81 10.19 2.92
C THR A 471 -29.84 9.88 1.79
N LEU A 472 -30.39 9.66 0.60
CA LEU A 472 -29.67 9.45 -0.64
C LEU A 472 -29.54 10.79 -1.38
N CYS A 473 -28.31 11.23 -1.62
CA CYS A 473 -27.99 12.44 -2.37
C CYS A 473 -27.40 12.06 -3.74
N TYR A 474 -28.05 12.46 -4.84
CA TYR A 474 -27.58 12.19 -6.20
C TYR A 474 -28.12 13.25 -7.18
N ASP A 475 -27.25 13.81 -8.02
CA ASP A 475 -27.51 14.98 -8.88
C ASP A 475 -28.69 14.78 -9.84
N ASN A 476 -28.86 13.55 -10.31
CA ASN A 476 -29.82 13.14 -11.33
C ASN A 476 -30.90 12.18 -10.79
N ILE A 477 -31.20 12.25 -9.48
CA ILE A 477 -32.13 11.33 -8.81
C ILE A 477 -33.55 11.36 -9.37
N CYS A 478 -33.98 12.50 -9.92
CA CYS A 478 -35.30 12.64 -10.56
C CYS A 478 -35.50 11.67 -11.74
N ASN A 479 -34.49 11.48 -12.58
CA ASN A 479 -34.53 10.53 -13.71
C ASN A 479 -34.38 9.07 -13.26
N VAL A 480 -33.72 8.82 -12.13
CA VAL A 480 -33.58 7.48 -11.54
C VAL A 480 -34.88 7.07 -10.87
N ASP A 481 -35.52 7.96 -10.11
CA ASP A 481 -36.77 7.70 -9.42
C ASP A 481 -37.99 7.65 -10.38
N ALA A 482 -37.88 8.23 -11.58
CA ALA A 482 -38.88 8.11 -12.64
C ALA A 482 -38.92 6.72 -13.33
N LEU A 483 -37.96 5.83 -13.06
CA LEU A 483 -37.96 4.47 -13.61
C LEU A 483 -39.16 3.65 -13.08
N GLY A 484 -39.77 2.82 -13.92
CA GLY A 484 -40.83 1.89 -13.46
C GLY A 484 -40.36 0.97 -12.32
N ALA A 485 -39.13 0.46 -12.42
CA ALA A 485 -38.49 -0.34 -11.38
C ALA A 485 -38.26 0.40 -10.04
N ALA A 486 -38.29 1.74 -10.03
CA ALA A 486 -38.25 2.55 -8.82
C ALA A 486 -39.62 2.73 -8.14
N LYS A 487 -40.72 2.30 -8.80
CA LYS A 487 -42.10 2.35 -8.28
C LYS A 487 -42.61 0.99 -7.81
N GLU A 488 -41.98 -0.09 -8.24
CA GLU A 488 -42.22 -1.45 -7.75
C GLU A 488 -41.47 -1.69 -6.43
N ASP A 489 -41.87 -2.72 -5.68
CA ASP A 489 -41.07 -3.18 -4.54
C ASP A 489 -39.80 -3.88 -5.06
N LEU A 490 -38.68 -3.66 -4.39
CA LEU A 490 -37.45 -4.38 -4.69
C LEU A 490 -37.65 -5.86 -4.32
N PRO A 491 -37.23 -6.82 -5.18
CA PRO A 491 -37.15 -8.24 -4.84
C PRO A 491 -35.98 -8.51 -3.89
N LEU A 492 -36.14 -8.01 -2.67
CA LEU A 492 -35.30 -8.17 -1.49
C LEU A 492 -36.20 -8.59 -0.31
N PRO A 493 -35.68 -9.23 0.75
CA PRO A 493 -36.47 -9.46 1.95
C PRO A 493 -36.97 -8.14 2.54
N GLY A 494 -38.19 -8.11 3.08
CA GLY A 494 -38.66 -6.98 3.88
C GLY A 494 -37.79 -6.79 5.12
N PRO A 495 -37.56 -5.56 5.60
CA PRO A 495 -38.00 -4.27 5.05
C PRO A 495 -37.26 -3.80 3.78
N LEU A 496 -36.15 -4.41 3.38
CA LEU A 496 -35.36 -3.93 2.22
C LEU A 496 -36.11 -3.99 0.87
N SER A 497 -37.23 -4.70 0.81
CA SER A 497 -38.18 -4.63 -0.32
C SER A 497 -38.70 -3.21 -0.57
N ASP A 498 -39.00 -2.45 0.48
CA ASP A 498 -39.53 -1.08 0.36
C ASP A 498 -38.43 -0.01 0.34
N MET A 499 -37.15 -0.40 0.54
CA MET A 499 -36.01 0.50 0.72
C MET A 499 -36.00 1.70 -0.23
N TRP A 500 -36.16 1.49 -1.54
CA TRP A 500 -36.13 2.60 -2.50
C TRP A 500 -37.28 3.59 -2.28
N LYS A 501 -38.45 3.14 -1.84
CA LYS A 501 -39.61 3.99 -1.56
C LYS A 501 -39.47 4.72 -0.22
N THR A 502 -38.88 4.05 0.78
CA THR A 502 -38.76 4.53 2.16
C THR A 502 -37.68 5.59 2.37
N VAL A 503 -36.54 5.50 1.67
CA VAL A 503 -35.43 6.45 1.88
C VAL A 503 -35.73 7.86 1.35
N LYS A 504 -35.23 8.87 2.05
CA LYS A 504 -35.27 10.27 1.62
C LYS A 504 -34.32 10.47 0.44
N LYS A 505 -34.75 11.19 -0.59
CA LYS A 505 -34.00 11.42 -1.82
C LYS A 505 -33.83 12.92 -2.02
N VAL A 506 -32.61 13.37 -2.26
CA VAL A 506 -32.30 14.77 -2.52
C VAL A 506 -31.34 14.92 -3.69
N ILE A 507 -31.43 16.06 -4.36
CA ILE A 507 -30.40 16.58 -5.26
C ILE A 507 -29.52 17.51 -4.41
N ASP A 508 -28.22 17.54 -4.64
CA ASP A 508 -27.34 18.40 -3.85
C ASP A 508 -27.57 19.89 -4.13
N ARG A 509 -27.17 20.74 -3.16
CA ARG A 509 -27.32 22.20 -3.18
C ARG A 509 -26.69 22.91 -4.38
N LEU A 510 -25.71 22.29 -5.07
CA LEU A 510 -25.09 22.86 -6.27
C LEU A 510 -25.92 22.55 -7.50
N HIS A 511 -26.33 21.29 -7.67
CA HIS A 511 -27.06 20.85 -8.86
C HIS A 511 -28.53 21.25 -8.86
N ILE A 512 -29.22 21.25 -7.71
CA ILE A 512 -30.68 21.54 -7.65
C ILE A 512 -31.02 22.89 -8.30
N ARG A 513 -30.17 23.90 -8.11
CA ARG A 513 -30.27 25.25 -8.70
C ARG A 513 -30.33 25.26 -10.24
N ASN A 514 -29.80 24.23 -10.88
CA ASN A 514 -29.75 24.08 -12.34
C ASN A 514 -30.87 23.18 -12.89
N HIS A 515 -31.66 22.52 -12.04
CA HIS A 515 -32.82 21.74 -12.48
C HIS A 515 -33.95 22.68 -12.92
N LYS A 516 -34.49 22.43 -14.11
CA LYS A 516 -35.54 23.28 -14.72
C LYS A 516 -36.97 22.86 -14.38
N ASP A 517 -37.15 21.62 -13.95
CA ASP A 517 -38.46 21.09 -13.58
C ASP A 517 -38.78 21.52 -12.14
N GLN A 518 -39.86 22.27 -11.97
CA GLN A 518 -40.36 22.73 -10.67
C GLN A 518 -40.58 21.56 -9.70
N LYS A 519 -41.00 20.40 -10.21
CA LYS A 519 -41.19 19.17 -9.42
C LYS A 519 -39.90 18.67 -8.78
N CYS A 520 -38.74 18.97 -9.36
CA CYS A 520 -37.46 18.62 -8.74
C CYS A 520 -37.17 19.49 -7.50
N HIS A 521 -37.55 20.77 -7.54
CA HIS A 521 -37.47 21.67 -6.38
C HIS A 521 -38.51 21.34 -5.31
N GLU A 522 -39.67 20.81 -5.69
CA GLU A 522 -40.71 20.42 -4.73
C GLU A 522 -40.41 19.07 -4.03
N LEU A 523 -39.78 18.12 -4.71
CA LEU A 523 -39.61 16.74 -4.20
C LEU A 523 -38.19 16.39 -3.73
N TYR A 524 -37.16 17.05 -4.25
CA TYR A 524 -35.75 16.66 -4.02
C TYR A 524 -34.88 17.79 -3.51
N HIS A 525 -35.46 18.92 -3.10
CA HIS A 525 -34.69 20.04 -2.57
C HIS A 525 -34.09 19.68 -1.19
N PRO A 526 -32.78 19.92 -0.99
CA PRO A 526 -32.06 19.40 0.16
C PRO A 526 -32.39 20.15 1.45
N ASP A 527 -32.70 21.44 1.40
CA ASP A 527 -32.86 22.26 2.61
C ASP A 527 -34.16 21.99 3.39
N ASP A 528 -35.16 21.40 2.74
CA ASP A 528 -36.40 20.96 3.38
C ASP A 528 -36.21 19.64 4.16
N ASN A 529 -35.09 18.94 3.92
CA ASN A 529 -34.84 17.58 4.37
C ASN A 529 -33.53 17.40 5.15
N LEU A 530 -32.56 18.31 5.01
CA LEU A 530 -31.21 18.21 5.57
C LEU A 530 -30.74 19.51 6.23
N PRO A 531 -30.05 19.43 7.39
CA PRO A 531 -29.42 20.60 8.00
C PRO A 531 -28.45 21.32 7.05
N SER A 532 -28.33 22.65 7.20
CA SER A 532 -27.38 23.48 6.44
C SER A 532 -25.92 23.02 6.60
N SER A 533 -25.59 22.41 7.75
CA SER A 533 -24.27 21.86 8.08
C SER A 533 -23.89 20.56 7.34
N TYR A 534 -24.82 19.94 6.61
CA TYR A 534 -24.56 18.70 5.87
C TYR A 534 -23.88 18.98 4.53
N ASN A 535 -22.81 18.25 4.23
CA ASN A 535 -22.06 18.40 2.99
C ASN A 535 -22.70 17.60 1.84
N THR A 536 -23.72 18.17 1.20
CA THR A 536 -24.33 17.55 0.00
C THR A 536 -23.37 17.50 -1.20
N MET A 537 -22.29 18.31 -1.20
CA MET A 537 -21.30 18.39 -2.28
C MET A 537 -20.16 17.35 -2.14
N ALA A 538 -20.28 16.36 -1.25
CA ALA A 538 -19.25 15.33 -1.05
C ALA A 538 -18.94 14.52 -2.33
N GLY A 539 -19.95 14.31 -3.18
CA GLY A 539 -19.81 13.73 -4.52
C GLY A 539 -18.89 14.56 -5.41
N GLU A 540 -19.19 15.85 -5.57
CA GLU A 540 -18.39 16.78 -6.38
C GLU A 540 -16.96 16.97 -5.87
N GLN A 541 -16.76 17.07 -4.56
CA GLN A 541 -15.42 17.13 -3.96
C GLN A 541 -14.60 15.86 -4.28
N THR A 542 -15.27 14.71 -4.29
CA THR A 542 -14.67 13.41 -4.62
C THR A 542 -14.40 13.29 -6.13
N PHE A 543 -15.29 13.78 -6.98
CA PHE A 543 -15.09 13.83 -8.42
C PHE A 543 -13.95 14.79 -8.80
N ALA A 544 -13.89 15.97 -8.17
CA ALA A 544 -12.81 16.94 -8.33
C ALA A 544 -11.44 16.35 -7.95
N TRP A 545 -11.35 15.62 -6.82
CA TRP A 545 -10.17 14.83 -6.44
C TRP A 545 -9.82 13.78 -7.50
N MET A 546 -10.79 12.94 -7.86
CA MET A 546 -10.59 11.83 -8.80
C MET A 546 -10.15 12.29 -10.20
N SER A 547 -10.65 13.45 -10.65
CA SER A 547 -10.34 14.04 -11.95
C SER A 547 -8.85 14.35 -12.14
N ARG A 548 -8.12 14.60 -11.04
CA ARG A 548 -6.68 14.91 -11.08
C ARG A 548 -5.84 13.72 -11.54
N PHE A 549 -6.26 12.49 -11.21
CA PHE A 549 -5.59 11.27 -11.66
C PHE A 549 -5.79 10.98 -13.15
N LYS A 550 -6.71 11.64 -13.85
CA LYS A 550 -7.07 11.37 -15.26
C LYS A 550 -5.84 11.26 -16.18
N LYS A 551 -4.86 12.17 -16.06
CA LYS A 551 -3.62 12.13 -16.86
C LYS A 551 -2.73 10.92 -16.52
N ILE A 552 -2.73 10.48 -15.27
CA ILE A 552 -1.94 9.34 -14.77
C ILE A 552 -2.58 8.02 -15.28
N VAL A 553 -3.86 7.81 -14.98
CA VAL A 553 -4.55 6.53 -15.25
C VAL A 553 -4.83 6.28 -16.73
N ASN A 554 -5.00 7.33 -17.55
CA ASN A 554 -5.12 7.20 -19.01
C ASN A 554 -3.89 6.56 -19.68
N SER A 555 -2.75 6.45 -18.98
CA SER A 555 -1.54 5.77 -19.48
C SER A 555 -1.43 4.29 -19.09
N MET A 556 -2.38 3.77 -18.29
CA MET A 556 -2.37 2.42 -17.71
C MET A 556 -3.22 1.41 -18.50
N THR A 557 -3.01 0.10 -18.30
CA THR A 557 -3.98 -0.93 -18.74
C THR A 557 -5.23 -0.89 -17.85
N GLN A 558 -6.30 -1.63 -18.21
CA GLN A 558 -7.52 -1.68 -17.40
C GLN A 558 -7.27 -2.12 -15.95
N THR A 559 -6.59 -3.24 -15.77
CA THR A 559 -6.27 -3.79 -14.45
C THR A 559 -5.49 -2.80 -13.60
N HIS A 560 -4.44 -2.18 -14.17
CA HIS A 560 -3.61 -1.21 -13.47
C HIS A 560 -4.36 0.09 -13.15
N HIS A 561 -5.24 0.59 -14.04
CA HIS A 561 -6.09 1.77 -13.80
C HIS A 561 -7.03 1.54 -12.61
N LEU A 562 -7.79 0.45 -12.63
CA LEU A 562 -8.80 0.16 -11.61
C LEU A 562 -8.15 -0.09 -10.25
N PHE A 563 -7.10 -0.91 -10.22
CA PHE A 563 -6.33 -1.17 -9.02
C PHE A 563 -5.69 0.10 -8.45
N PHE A 564 -5.09 0.96 -9.29
CA PHE A 564 -4.51 2.24 -8.86
C PHE A 564 -5.57 3.13 -8.20
N LEU A 565 -6.72 3.33 -8.85
CA LEU A 565 -7.79 4.17 -8.30
C LEU A 565 -8.37 3.59 -7.01
N HIS A 566 -8.57 2.28 -6.94
CA HIS A 566 -9.03 1.63 -5.70
C HIS A 566 -8.07 1.88 -4.54
N ARG A 567 -6.76 1.70 -4.72
CA ARG A 567 -5.78 1.93 -3.65
C ARG A 567 -5.63 3.42 -3.31
N MET A 568 -5.85 4.33 -4.26
CA MET A 568 -6.01 5.76 -3.97
C MET A 568 -7.26 6.05 -3.11
N CYS A 569 -8.38 5.35 -3.34
CA CYS A 569 -9.56 5.45 -2.49
C CYS A 569 -9.28 4.95 -1.06
N VAL A 570 -8.63 3.79 -0.90
CA VAL A 570 -8.22 3.25 0.41
C VAL A 570 -7.36 4.25 1.18
N ARG A 571 -6.33 4.82 0.54
CA ARG A 571 -5.45 5.83 1.18
C ARG A 571 -6.19 7.12 1.52
N ARG A 572 -7.04 7.65 0.63
CA ARG A 572 -7.88 8.82 0.93
C ARG A 572 -8.80 8.56 2.12
N ASN A 573 -9.40 7.37 2.20
CA ASN A 573 -10.25 6.98 3.32
C ASN A 573 -9.45 6.94 4.64
N LYS A 574 -8.28 6.30 4.65
CA LYS A 574 -7.37 6.28 5.82
C LYS A 574 -6.98 7.68 6.29
N TYR A 575 -6.63 8.58 5.36
CA TYR A 575 -6.36 9.99 5.66
C TYR A 575 -7.59 10.71 6.24
N THR A 576 -8.77 10.49 5.63
CA THR A 576 -10.05 11.07 6.07
C THR A 576 -10.39 10.64 7.50
N SER A 577 -10.26 9.34 7.79
CA SER A 577 -10.41 8.76 9.14
C SER A 577 -9.45 9.39 10.14
N SER A 578 -8.14 9.48 9.82
CA SER A 578 -7.13 10.11 10.70
C SER A 578 -7.46 11.57 11.01
N CYS A 579 -7.85 12.36 10.01
CA CYS A 579 -8.26 13.75 10.24
C CYS A 579 -9.42 13.82 11.23
N PHE A 580 -10.46 13.00 11.04
CA PHE A 580 -11.63 12.99 11.93
C PHE A 580 -11.31 12.47 13.34
N LYS A 581 -10.47 11.43 13.49
CA LYS A 581 -9.96 10.96 14.80
C LYS A 581 -9.28 12.09 15.57
N GLU A 582 -8.53 12.95 14.88
CA GLU A 582 -7.82 14.10 15.44
C GLU A 582 -8.68 15.37 15.54
N GLY A 583 -9.99 15.28 15.25
CA GLY A 583 -10.91 16.42 15.31
C GLY A 583 -10.73 17.47 14.19
N ARG A 584 -9.89 17.18 13.20
CA ARG A 584 -9.57 18.01 12.03
C ARG A 584 -10.54 17.70 10.88
N GLU A 585 -10.78 18.68 10.00
CA GLU A 585 -11.47 18.40 8.73
C GLU A 585 -10.46 17.97 7.66
N PRO A 586 -10.77 16.95 6.83
CA PRO A 586 -9.89 16.49 5.76
C PRO A 586 -9.71 17.55 4.69
N VAL A 587 -8.48 17.73 4.19
CA VAL A 587 -8.21 18.65 3.08
C VAL A 587 -8.65 18.02 1.76
N LEU A 588 -9.95 18.14 1.47
CA LEU A 588 -10.53 17.75 0.19
C LEU A 588 -10.32 18.86 -0.86
N PRO A 589 -10.06 18.51 -2.14
CA PRO A 589 -9.99 19.48 -3.22
C PRO A 589 -11.28 20.30 -3.29
N GLY A 590 -11.15 21.60 -3.00
CA GLY A 590 -12.30 22.49 -2.93
C GLY A 590 -12.98 22.63 -4.29
N VAL A 591 -14.28 22.36 -4.32
CA VAL A 591 -15.19 23.15 -5.17
C VAL A 591 -14.98 24.62 -4.75
N ASN A 592 -14.76 25.51 -5.71
CA ASN A 592 -14.31 26.89 -5.45
C ASN A 592 -15.08 27.55 -4.29
N ARG A 593 -14.36 27.99 -3.24
CA ARG A 593 -14.96 28.73 -2.09
C ARG A 593 -15.70 30.02 -2.49
N GLY A 594 -15.51 30.50 -3.72
CA GLY A 594 -16.29 31.59 -4.31
C GLY A 594 -17.77 31.27 -4.58
N ILE A 595 -18.23 30.03 -4.42
CA ILE A 595 -19.66 29.67 -4.47
C ILE A 595 -20.34 29.84 -3.10
N THR A 596 -19.58 29.88 -2.01
CA THR A 596 -20.09 30.04 -0.64
C THR A 596 -19.92 31.46 -0.07
N SER A 597 -19.37 32.41 -0.84
CA SER A 597 -19.15 33.81 -0.41
C SER A 597 -20.37 34.74 -0.57
N HIS A 598 -21.56 34.18 -0.74
CA HIS A 598 -22.84 34.90 -0.66
C HIS A 598 -23.76 34.14 0.30
N GLY A 599 -23.79 34.56 1.58
CA GLY A 599 -24.64 33.96 2.61
C GLY A 599 -23.92 33.53 3.90
N LEU A 600 -23.08 34.41 4.47
CA LEU A 600 -22.81 34.50 5.90
C LEU A 600 -22.96 35.96 6.31
#